data_AF-A0A1A8ZJP6-F1
#
_entry.id   AF-A0A1A8ZJP6-F1
#
_cell.length_a   1.000
_cell.length_b   1.000
_cell.length_c   1.000
_cell.angle_alpha   90.00
_cell.angle_beta   90.00
_cell.angle_gamma   90.00
#
_symmetry.space_group_name_H-M   'P 1'
#
loop_
_entity.id
_entity.type
_entity.pdbx_description
1 polymer ?
#
loop_
_entity_poly.entity_id
_entity_poly.type
_entity_poly.pdbx_seq_one_letter_code
_entity_poly.pdbx_strand_id
1 'polypeptide(L)'
;MSEGKDTIVGNAKEKSTIPSNSGSWYYPSLNQFYRTTRKKGYSFSKEELDMALKIHNAVNEETWKKIMKKEQKYFDLCKEQKLVRFIGLPTKLSLKAFMLTLMGYSRPFDRHDWYIDRCGNTIKYIIDYYDGKSDESAPISIFIDVRPEFSYNNLVDQVKLLYIKFCKCFF
;
A
#
# COMPACT_ATOMS: atom_id res chain seq x y z
N MET A 1 -32.20 8.84 -26.29
CA MET A 1 -31.45 7.79 -25.56
C MET A 1 -30.47 7.15 -26.52
N SER A 2 -29.16 7.40 -26.35
CA SER A 2 -28.12 6.64 -27.05
C SER A 2 -27.61 5.55 -26.11
N GLU A 3 -28.00 4.31 -26.35
CA GLU A 3 -27.34 3.12 -25.79
C GLU A 3 -25.91 3.09 -26.33
N GLY A 4 -24.97 3.63 -25.55
CA GLY A 4 -23.55 3.59 -25.84
C GLY A 4 -23.02 2.20 -25.51
N LYS A 5 -22.50 1.52 -26.52
CA LYS A 5 -21.78 0.23 -26.45
C LYS A 5 -20.93 0.12 -25.19
N ASP A 6 -21.40 -0.64 -24.21
CA ASP A 6 -20.57 -1.15 -23.11
C ASP A 6 -19.54 -2.11 -23.71
N THR A 7 -18.46 -1.50 -24.19
CA THR A 7 -17.25 -2.20 -24.60
C THR A 7 -16.84 -3.04 -23.40
N ILE A 8 -16.80 -4.36 -23.55
CA ILE A 8 -16.50 -5.31 -22.48
C ILE A 8 -15.09 -5.01 -21.95
N VAL A 9 -14.99 -4.11 -20.98
CA VAL A 9 -13.78 -3.87 -20.22
C VAL A 9 -13.57 -5.15 -19.40
N GLY A 10 -12.39 -5.77 -19.53
CA GLY A 10 -12.14 -7.10 -18.96
C GLY A 10 -12.53 -7.20 -17.49
N ASN A 11 -13.30 -8.25 -17.15
CA ASN A 11 -13.76 -8.50 -15.77
C ASN A 11 -12.82 -9.40 -14.98
N ALA A 12 -11.78 -9.95 -15.61
CA ALA A 12 -10.78 -10.78 -14.93
C ALA A 12 -10.04 -9.96 -13.87
N LYS A 13 -9.90 -10.54 -12.68
CA LYS A 13 -9.06 -10.01 -11.61
C LYS A 13 -7.70 -10.66 -11.63
N GLU A 14 -6.68 -9.89 -11.33
CA GLU A 14 -5.31 -10.37 -11.18
C GLU A 14 -5.06 -10.79 -9.72
N LYS A 15 -4.43 -11.96 -9.53
CA LYS A 15 -4.03 -12.45 -8.21
C LYS A 15 -2.74 -11.74 -7.79
N SER A 16 -2.74 -11.09 -6.63
CA SER A 16 -1.54 -10.44 -6.08
C SER A 16 -0.60 -11.45 -5.40
N THR A 17 0.63 -11.03 -5.10
CA THR A 17 1.53 -11.80 -4.22
C THR A 17 1.22 -11.62 -2.74
N ILE A 18 0.30 -10.71 -2.42
CA ILE A 18 -0.02 -10.28 -1.06
C ILE A 18 -0.98 -11.29 -0.42
N PRO A 19 -0.59 -11.96 0.69
CA PRO A 19 -1.48 -12.83 1.43
C PRO A 19 -2.56 -12.00 2.13
N SER A 20 -3.76 -12.57 2.27
CA SER A 20 -4.87 -11.99 3.01
C SER A 20 -5.44 -13.00 3.98
N ASN A 21 -6.21 -12.54 4.97
CA ASN A 21 -6.85 -13.44 5.95
C ASN A 21 -7.79 -14.45 5.29
N SER A 22 -8.32 -14.15 4.10
CA SER A 22 -9.16 -15.05 3.30
C SER A 22 -8.41 -15.79 2.18
N GLY A 23 -7.07 -15.86 2.23
CA GLY A 23 -6.23 -16.52 1.22
C GLY A 23 -5.33 -15.54 0.49
N SER A 24 -5.62 -15.24 -0.78
CA SER A 24 -4.84 -14.29 -1.58
C SER A 24 -5.63 -13.00 -1.83
N TRP A 25 -4.93 -11.88 -1.86
CA TRP A 25 -5.52 -10.62 -2.28
C TRP A 25 -5.62 -10.57 -3.82
N TYR A 26 -6.71 -9.99 -4.33
CA TYR A 26 -6.95 -9.83 -5.77
C TYR A 26 -7.13 -8.36 -6.10
N TYR A 27 -6.42 -7.89 -7.12
CA TYR A 27 -6.55 -6.53 -7.61
C TYR A 27 -7.90 -6.31 -8.31
N PRO A 28 -8.39 -5.06 -8.35
CA PRO A 28 -9.60 -4.74 -9.09
C PRO A 28 -9.45 -5.13 -10.57
N SER A 29 -10.53 -5.61 -11.17
CA SER A 29 -10.54 -5.83 -12.63
C SER A 29 -10.49 -4.50 -13.38
N LEU A 30 -10.13 -4.54 -14.66
CA LEU A 30 -10.10 -3.34 -15.50
C LEU A 30 -11.45 -2.62 -15.53
N ASN A 31 -12.56 -3.37 -15.54
CA ASN A 31 -13.91 -2.79 -15.46
C ASN A 31 -14.17 -2.11 -14.11
N GLN A 32 -13.76 -2.72 -13.00
CA GLN A 32 -13.88 -2.10 -11.68
C GLN A 32 -13.06 -0.81 -11.59
N PHE A 33 -11.84 -0.82 -12.14
CA PHE A 33 -10.98 0.34 -12.21
C PHE A 33 -11.61 1.45 -13.07
N TYR A 34 -12.08 1.11 -14.27
CA TYR A 34 -12.80 2.01 -15.18
C TYR A 34 -14.02 2.68 -14.52
N ARG A 35 -14.88 1.89 -13.87
CA ARG A 35 -16.07 2.43 -13.18
C ARG A 35 -15.68 3.39 -12.06
N THR A 36 -14.56 3.13 -11.39
CA THR A 36 -14.06 3.97 -10.29
C THR A 36 -13.46 5.27 -10.82
N THR A 37 -12.66 5.24 -11.88
CA THR A 37 -12.07 6.45 -12.49
C THR A 37 -13.14 7.34 -13.13
N ARG A 38 -14.14 6.74 -13.81
CA ARG A 38 -15.30 7.46 -14.34
C ARG A 38 -16.12 8.17 -13.25
N LYS A 39 -16.37 7.50 -12.12
CA LYS A 39 -17.06 8.12 -10.96
C LYS A 39 -16.30 9.33 -10.40
N LYS A 40 -14.97 9.35 -10.54
CA LYS A 40 -14.12 10.48 -10.15
C LYS A 40 -14.05 11.58 -11.22
N GLY A 41 -14.77 11.44 -12.34
CA GLY A 41 -14.81 12.42 -13.42
C GLY A 41 -13.71 12.26 -14.47
N TYR A 42 -12.87 11.23 -14.38
CA TYR A 42 -11.82 10.99 -15.37
C TYR A 42 -12.34 10.23 -16.58
N SER A 43 -11.81 10.57 -17.77
CA SER A 43 -12.07 9.89 -19.03
C SER A 43 -10.73 9.46 -19.62
N PHE A 44 -10.49 8.17 -19.70
CA PHE A 44 -9.27 7.58 -20.23
C PHE A 44 -9.59 6.65 -21.40
N SER A 45 -8.64 6.48 -22.32
CA SER A 45 -8.69 5.41 -23.32
C SER A 45 -8.54 4.04 -22.64
N LYS A 46 -8.81 2.96 -23.38
CA LYS A 46 -8.63 1.61 -22.87
C LYS A 46 -7.16 1.32 -22.55
N GLU A 47 -6.26 1.80 -23.40
CA GLU A 47 -4.81 1.63 -23.28
C GLU A 47 -4.27 2.38 -22.07
N GLU A 48 -4.74 3.61 -21.83
CA GLU A 48 -4.39 4.41 -20.65
C GLU A 48 -4.86 3.73 -19.36
N LEU A 49 -6.08 3.18 -19.35
CA LEU A 49 -6.62 2.45 -18.19
C LEU A 49 -5.84 1.18 -17.90
N ASP A 50 -5.48 0.42 -18.94
CA ASP A 50 -4.70 -0.81 -18.80
C ASP A 50 -3.31 -0.52 -18.22
N MET A 51 -2.64 0.51 -18.75
CA MET A 51 -1.35 0.97 -18.23
C MET A 51 -1.46 1.46 -16.79
N ALA A 52 -2.45 2.31 -16.48
CA ALA A 52 -2.66 2.84 -15.13
C ALA A 52 -2.95 1.73 -14.11
N LEU A 53 -3.74 0.72 -14.49
CA LEU A 53 -4.01 -0.44 -13.63
C LEU A 53 -2.74 -1.26 -13.37
N LYS A 54 -1.94 -1.52 -14.40
CA LYS A 54 -0.64 -2.22 -14.25
C LYS A 54 0.30 -1.48 -13.31
N ILE A 55 0.43 -0.16 -13.47
CA ILE A 55 1.24 0.68 -12.58
C ILE A 55 0.70 0.62 -11.15
N HIS A 56 -0.61 0.72 -10.96
CA HIS A 56 -1.23 0.63 -9.63
C HIS A 56 -0.94 -0.72 -8.94
N ASN A 57 -1.08 -1.82 -9.67
CA ASN A 57 -0.77 -3.16 -9.16
C ASN A 57 0.73 -3.27 -8.80
N ALA A 58 1.63 -2.80 -9.66
CA ALA A 58 3.07 -2.80 -9.40
C ALA A 58 3.43 -1.96 -8.16
N VAL A 59 2.84 -0.77 -7.98
CA VAL A 59 3.05 0.08 -6.80
C VAL A 59 2.56 -0.60 -5.52
N ASN A 60 1.45 -1.34 -5.59
CA ASN A 60 0.95 -2.12 -4.45
C ASN A 60 1.92 -3.25 -4.07
N GLU A 61 2.46 -3.98 -5.06
CA GLU A 61 3.48 -5.01 -4.81
C GLU A 61 4.76 -4.43 -4.20
N GLU A 62 5.24 -3.28 -4.70
CA GLU A 62 6.40 -2.59 -4.12
C GLU A 62 6.13 -2.06 -2.70
N THR A 63 4.91 -1.57 -2.45
CA THR A 63 4.47 -1.18 -1.12
C THR A 63 4.53 -2.36 -0.16
N TRP A 64 4.01 -3.53 -0.59
CA TRP A 64 4.04 -4.74 0.21
C TRP A 64 5.47 -5.18 0.53
N LYS A 65 6.37 -5.21 -0.47
CA LYS A 65 7.80 -5.51 -0.24
C LYS A 65 8.43 -4.60 0.82
N LYS A 66 8.12 -3.30 0.78
CA LYS A 66 8.61 -2.33 1.78
C LYS A 66 8.03 -2.56 3.18
N ILE A 67 6.75 -2.93 3.28
CA ILE A 67 6.13 -3.34 4.55
C ILE A 67 6.84 -4.59 5.08
N MET A 68 6.99 -5.62 4.25
CA MET A 68 7.64 -6.87 4.65
C MET A 68 9.08 -6.65 5.10
N LYS A 69 9.83 -5.76 4.44
CA LYS A 69 11.18 -5.35 4.89
C LYS A 69 11.17 -4.78 6.31
N LYS A 70 10.13 -4.05 6.72
CA LYS A 70 9.97 -3.55 8.10
C LYS A 70 9.49 -4.63 9.05
N GLU A 71 8.69 -5.57 8.57
CA GLU A 71 8.18 -6.71 9.33
C GLU A 71 9.23 -7.80 9.59
N GLN A 72 10.32 -7.87 8.80
CA GLN A 72 11.41 -8.85 8.97
C GLN A 72 11.89 -9.01 10.41
N LYS A 73 12.01 -7.91 11.16
CA LYS A 73 12.46 -7.96 12.56
C LYS A 73 11.46 -8.62 13.52
N TYR A 74 10.21 -8.79 13.11
CA TYR A 74 9.14 -9.41 13.88
C TYR A 74 8.94 -10.89 13.51
N PHE A 75 9.74 -11.46 12.61
CA PHE A 75 9.58 -12.87 12.19
C PHE A 75 9.81 -13.88 13.32
N ASP A 76 10.63 -13.53 14.31
CA ASP A 76 10.79 -14.32 15.54
C ASP A 76 9.51 -14.35 16.40
N LEU A 77 8.67 -13.31 16.31
CA LEU A 77 7.38 -13.25 17.03
C LEU A 77 6.25 -13.85 16.20
N CYS A 78 6.23 -13.59 14.90
CA CYS A 78 5.18 -14.01 13.99
C CYS A 78 5.75 -14.21 12.60
N LYS A 79 5.70 -15.45 12.10
CA LYS A 79 6.27 -15.81 10.79
C LYS A 79 5.40 -15.37 9.60
N GLU A 80 4.12 -15.13 9.81
CA GLU A 80 3.17 -14.81 8.76
C GLU A 80 2.53 -13.44 8.97
N GLN A 81 2.62 -12.58 7.96
CA GLN A 81 1.95 -11.28 7.93
C GLN A 81 0.90 -11.32 6.83
N LYS A 82 -0.34 -10.93 7.14
CA LYS A 82 -1.48 -10.98 6.21
C LYS A 82 -2.12 -9.61 6.06
N LEU A 83 -2.50 -9.24 4.85
CA LEU A 83 -3.26 -8.03 4.60
C LEU A 83 -4.72 -8.22 5.04
N VAL A 84 -5.15 -7.40 5.99
CA VAL A 84 -6.55 -7.35 6.47
C VAL A 84 -7.38 -6.47 5.54
N ARG A 85 -6.91 -5.23 5.33
CA ARG A 85 -7.62 -4.24 4.51
C ARG A 85 -6.74 -3.07 4.12
N PHE A 86 -7.20 -2.37 3.10
CA PHE A 86 -6.62 -1.17 2.53
C PHE A 86 -7.61 0.01 2.64
N ILE A 87 -7.12 1.19 3.03
CA ILE A 87 -7.90 2.43 2.97
C ILE A 87 -7.10 3.51 2.24
N GLY A 88 -7.67 4.04 1.16
CA GLY A 88 -7.18 5.26 0.52
C GLY A 88 -7.69 6.52 1.22
N LEU A 89 -6.79 7.47 1.49
CA LEU A 89 -7.05 8.75 2.15
C LEU A 89 -6.46 9.93 1.33
N PRO A 90 -6.89 10.12 0.07
CA PRO A 90 -6.22 11.04 -0.86
C PRO A 90 -6.19 12.50 -0.40
N THR A 91 -7.16 12.93 0.42
CA THR A 91 -7.26 14.32 0.90
C THR A 91 -6.55 14.55 2.24
N LYS A 92 -6.22 13.50 2.99
CA LYS A 92 -5.78 13.61 4.38
C LYS A 92 -4.27 13.42 4.50
N LEU A 93 -3.55 14.47 4.88
CA LEU A 93 -2.13 14.32 5.23
C LEU A 93 -1.93 13.51 6.50
N SER A 94 -0.84 12.76 6.52
CA SER A 94 -0.31 12.18 7.75
C SER A 94 0.41 13.26 8.57
N LEU A 95 0.57 13.04 9.88
CA LEU A 95 1.21 14.04 10.76
C LEU A 95 2.63 14.39 10.29
N LYS A 96 3.41 13.37 9.90
CA LYS A 96 4.76 13.58 9.34
C LYS A 96 4.71 14.38 8.04
N ALA A 97 3.83 14.02 7.10
CA ALA A 97 3.70 14.73 5.83
C ALA A 97 3.27 16.18 6.05
N PHE A 98 2.33 16.42 6.97
CA PHE A 98 1.92 17.78 7.35
C PHE A 98 3.09 18.62 7.85
N MET A 99 3.88 18.10 8.79
CA MET A 99 5.05 18.81 9.33
C MET A 99 6.12 19.05 8.26
N LEU A 100 6.39 18.07 7.40
CA LEU A 100 7.36 18.21 6.31
C LEU A 100 6.89 19.24 5.27
N THR A 101 5.60 19.25 4.92
CA THR A 101 5.03 20.27 4.04
C THR A 101 5.16 21.66 4.66
N LEU A 102 4.98 21.80 5.97
CA LEU A 102 5.19 23.08 6.67
C LEU A 102 6.65 23.56 6.60
N MET A 103 7.61 22.63 6.52
CA MET A 103 9.04 22.91 6.36
C MET A 103 9.48 23.09 4.89
N GLY A 104 8.54 23.13 3.94
CA GLY A 104 8.83 23.34 2.51
C GLY A 104 9.19 22.09 1.71
N TYR A 105 9.04 20.89 2.27
CA TYR A 105 9.20 19.65 1.51
C TYR A 105 7.96 19.34 0.66
N SER A 106 8.14 18.56 -0.40
CA SER A 106 7.06 18.12 -1.30
C SER A 106 5.97 17.37 -0.54
N ARG A 107 4.71 17.68 -0.87
CA ARG A 107 3.52 17.03 -0.33
C ARG A 107 3.31 15.67 -1.01
N PRO A 108 2.88 14.61 -0.31
CA PRO A 108 2.51 13.36 -0.98
C PRO A 108 1.27 13.55 -1.85
N PHE A 109 1.26 12.92 -3.03
CA PHE A 109 0.12 12.96 -3.94
C PHE A 109 -0.99 11.98 -3.53
N ASP A 110 -0.65 10.93 -2.78
CA ASP A 110 -1.62 9.98 -2.25
C ASP A 110 -1.16 9.44 -0.89
N ARG A 111 -2.13 9.06 -0.06
CA ARG A 111 -1.90 8.45 1.25
C ARG A 111 -2.78 7.25 1.41
N HIS A 112 -2.21 6.13 1.85
CA HIS A 112 -2.93 4.92 2.17
C HIS A 112 -2.63 4.42 3.59
N ASP A 113 -3.65 3.90 4.24
CA ASP A 113 -3.51 3.22 5.52
C ASP A 113 -3.77 1.71 5.30
N TRP A 114 -2.74 0.88 5.50
CA TRP A 114 -2.80 -0.58 5.36
C TRP A 114 -2.89 -1.23 6.73
N TYR A 115 -3.71 -2.27 6.86
CA TYR A 115 -3.89 -3.00 8.12
C TYR A 115 -3.35 -4.41 7.94
N ILE A 116 -2.31 -4.72 8.69
CA ILE A 116 -1.59 -5.99 8.60
C ILE A 116 -1.89 -6.79 9.86
N ASP A 117 -2.33 -8.04 9.67
CA ASP A 117 -2.46 -8.99 10.76
C ASP A 117 -1.09 -9.63 11.04
N ARG A 118 -0.66 -9.51 12.30
CA ARG A 118 0.51 -10.17 12.85
C ARG A 118 0.03 -11.13 13.94
N CYS A 119 -0.34 -12.34 13.52
CA CYS A 119 -0.76 -13.43 14.41
C CYS A 119 -1.89 -13.03 15.38
N GLY A 120 -2.92 -12.32 14.89
CA GLY A 120 -4.07 -11.84 15.66
C GLY A 120 -3.98 -10.37 16.08
N ASN A 121 -2.80 -9.75 15.99
CA ASN A 121 -2.63 -8.33 16.24
C ASN A 121 -2.70 -7.54 14.94
N THR A 122 -3.72 -6.69 14.80
CA THR A 122 -3.82 -5.78 13.66
C THR A 122 -2.90 -4.57 13.88
N ILE A 123 -1.88 -4.44 13.03
CA ILE A 123 -0.95 -3.32 12.99
C ILE A 123 -1.29 -2.44 11.79
N LYS A 124 -1.49 -1.16 12.05
CA LYS A 124 -1.73 -0.18 11.01
C LYS A 124 -0.41 0.39 10.49
N TYR A 125 -0.29 0.44 9.17
CA TYR A 125 0.78 1.09 8.44
C TYR A 125 0.24 2.33 7.74
N ILE A 126 0.95 3.44 7.90
CA ILE A 126 0.71 4.70 7.19
C ILE A 126 1.71 4.76 6.04
N ILE A 127 1.20 4.93 4.81
CA ILE A 127 1.98 4.96 3.59
C ILE A 127 1.69 6.29 2.88
N ASP A 128 2.72 7.09 2.69
CA ASP A 128 2.66 8.33 1.94
C ASP A 128 3.40 8.11 0.60
N TYR A 129 2.76 8.41 -0.53
CA TYR A 129 3.33 8.30 -1.87
C TYR A 129 3.75 9.67 -2.40
N TYR A 130 4.98 9.77 -2.87
CA TYR A 130 5.58 11.00 -3.41
C TYR A 130 6.11 10.76 -4.81
N ASP A 131 6.17 11.81 -5.61
CA ASP A 131 6.88 11.78 -6.88
C ASP A 131 8.35 11.45 -6.61
N GLY A 132 8.83 10.40 -7.27
CA GLY A 132 10.23 10.01 -7.23
C GLY A 132 11.09 10.92 -8.12
N LYS A 133 12.40 10.81 -7.96
CA LYS A 133 13.33 11.51 -8.87
C LYS A 133 13.24 10.86 -10.24
N SER A 134 13.16 11.67 -11.29
CA SER A 134 13.25 11.21 -12.67
C SER A 134 14.59 10.50 -12.88
N ASP A 135 14.52 9.24 -13.29
CA ASP A 135 15.68 8.44 -13.69
C ASP A 135 15.51 8.18 -15.19
N GLU A 136 16.54 8.40 -15.99
CA GLU A 136 16.50 8.17 -17.45
C GLU A 136 16.18 6.70 -17.79
N SER A 137 16.44 5.78 -16.85
CA SER A 137 16.19 4.34 -17.02
C SER A 137 14.76 3.89 -16.66
N ALA A 138 13.98 4.73 -15.96
CA ALA A 138 12.65 4.36 -15.48
C ALA A 138 11.63 5.47 -15.76
N PRO A 139 10.61 5.23 -16.62
CA PRO A 139 9.67 6.26 -17.03
C PRO A 139 8.78 6.78 -15.88
N ILE A 140 8.66 6.03 -14.78
CA ILE A 140 7.87 6.40 -13.61
C ILE A 140 8.65 6.02 -12.35
N SER A 141 9.01 7.02 -11.55
CA SER A 141 9.67 6.86 -10.26
C SER A 141 8.71 7.32 -9.17
N ILE A 142 8.36 6.44 -8.23
CA ILE A 142 7.49 6.75 -7.09
C ILE A 142 8.26 6.46 -5.80
N PHE A 143 8.37 7.47 -4.94
CA PHE A 143 8.93 7.29 -3.62
C PHE A 143 7.83 6.93 -2.62
N ILE A 144 7.99 5.75 -2.01
CA ILE A 144 7.02 5.20 -1.05
C ILE A 144 7.61 5.30 0.36
N ASP A 145 7.05 6.19 1.20
CA ASP A 145 7.35 6.27 2.63
C ASP A 145 6.38 5.39 3.42
N VAL A 146 6.88 4.24 3.88
CA VAL A 146 6.11 3.27 4.66
C VAL A 146 6.51 3.37 6.12
N ARG A 147 5.55 3.49 7.04
CA ARG A 147 5.82 3.44 8.48
C ARG A 147 4.68 2.84 9.28
N PRO A 148 4.97 2.10 10.36
CA PRO A 148 3.93 1.64 11.26
C PRO A 148 3.35 2.85 12.03
N GLU A 149 2.07 2.79 12.34
CA GLU A 149 1.45 3.72 13.27
C GLU A 149 2.02 3.50 14.67
N PHE A 150 2.07 4.59 15.44
CA PHE A 150 2.34 4.51 16.86
C PHE A 150 1.08 3.98 17.56
N SER A 151 1.10 2.71 17.96
CA SER A 151 0.02 2.05 18.67
C SER A 151 0.56 1.22 19.82
N TYR A 152 -0.29 1.01 20.84
CA TYR A 152 0.07 0.21 22.01
C TYR A 152 0.55 -1.20 21.61
N ASN A 153 -0.18 -1.88 20.72
CA ASN A 153 0.19 -3.22 20.24
C ASN A 153 1.57 -3.24 19.57
N ASN A 154 1.86 -2.24 18.72
CA ASN A 154 3.14 -2.14 18.05
C ASN A 154 4.29 -1.83 19.04
N LEU A 155 4.03 -1.02 20.07
CA LEU A 155 5.01 -0.71 21.12
C LEU A 155 5.32 -1.95 21.97
N VAL A 156 4.30 -2.70 22.37
CA VAL A 156 4.47 -3.96 23.11
C VAL A 156 5.32 -4.94 22.31
N ASP A 157 5.07 -5.09 21.01
CA ASP A 157 5.87 -5.97 20.16
C ASP A 157 7.32 -5.51 20.01
N GLN A 158 7.58 -4.18 19.98
CA GLN A 158 8.94 -3.66 20.00
C GLN A 158 9.66 -3.99 21.31
N VAL A 159 8.98 -3.86 22.46
CA VAL A 159 9.54 -4.23 23.77
C VAL A 159 9.84 -5.73 23.82
N LYS A 160 8.91 -6.58 23.36
CA LYS A 160 9.13 -8.04 23.27
C LYS A 160 10.33 -8.39 22.40
N LEU A 161 10.50 -7.74 21.26
CA LEU A 161 11.67 -7.94 20.40
C LEU A 161 12.99 -7.54 21.08
N LEU A 162 13.00 -6.39 21.77
CA LEU A 162 14.17 -5.94 22.51
C LEU A 162 14.54 -6.95 23.61
N TYR A 163 13.55 -7.47 24.32
CA TYR A 163 13.73 -8.52 25.32
C TYR A 163 14.30 -9.82 24.72
N ILE A 164 13.71 -10.33 23.63
CA ILE A 164 14.21 -11.55 22.96
C ILE A 164 15.64 -11.38 22.47
N LYS A 165 15.97 -10.23 21.87
CA LYS A 165 17.33 -9.92 21.43
C LYS A 165 18.29 -9.85 22.59
N PHE A 166 17.89 -9.23 23.70
CA PHE A 166 18.68 -9.18 24.91
C PHE A 166 18.95 -10.59 25.44
N CYS A 167 17.93 -11.43 25.57
CA CYS A 167 18.11 -12.82 26.00
C CYS A 167 19.04 -13.63 25.09
N LYS A 168 18.93 -13.51 23.75
CA LYS A 168 19.80 -14.18 22.78
C LYS A 168 21.26 -13.69 22.78
N CYS A 169 21.53 -12.50 23.31
CA CYS A 169 22.89 -11.96 23.40
C CYS A 169 23.59 -12.34 24.71
N PHE A 170 22.83 -12.71 25.75
CA PHE A 170 23.35 -13.00 27.08
C PHE A 170 23.28 -14.50 27.46
N PHE A 171 22.65 -15.34 26.64
CA PHE A 171 22.62 -16.80 26.71
C PHE A 171 22.87 -17.39 25.34
#